data_AF-A0A6C0IMJ4-F1
#
_entry.id   AF-A0A6C0IMJ4-F1
#
_cell.length_a   1.000
_cell.length_b   1.000
_cell.length_c   1.000
_cell.angle_alpha   90.00
_cell.angle_beta   90.00
_cell.angle_gamma   90.00
#
_symmetry.space_group_name_H-M   'P 1'
#
loop_
_entity.id
_entity.type
_entity.pdbx_description
1 polymer ?
#
loop_
_entity_poly.entity_id
_entity_poly.type
_entity_poly.pdbx_seq_one_letter_code
_entity_poly.pdbx_strand_id
1 'polypeptide(L)' 'MDDLQTQMDTYLSTLTEKEMKAYEIAKDLLGMSFQLEKSIGFIEWQEKQREHS' A
#
# COMPACT_ATOMS: atom_id res chain seq x y z
N MET A 1 -10.25 -2.09 16.30
CA MET A 1 -10.10 -3.22 15.37
C MET A 1 -9.47 -2.63 14.13
N ASP A 2 -8.22 -2.97 13.89
CA ASP A 2 -7.21 -2.22 13.14
C ASP A 2 -7.58 -1.91 11.68
N ASP A 3 -8.12 -0.70 11.48
CA ASP A 3 -8.54 -0.13 10.19
C ASP A 3 -7.41 -0.15 9.15
N LEU A 4 -6.16 0.00 9.61
CA LEU A 4 -4.98 0.12 8.77
C LEU A 4 -4.72 -1.13 7.92
N GLN A 5 -4.87 -2.32 8.51
CA GLN A 5 -4.59 -3.57 7.81
C GLN A 5 -5.61 -3.81 6.69
N THR A 6 -6.88 -3.50 6.96
CA THR A 6 -7.96 -3.54 5.95
C THR A 6 -7.73 -2.53 4.84
N GLN A 7 -7.28 -1.32 5.16
CA GLN A 7 -6.93 -0.30 4.15
C GLN A 7 -5.76 -0.75 3.28
N MET A 8 -4.72 -1.36 3.87
CA MET A 8 -3.58 -1.90 3.15
C MET A 8 -3.99 -3.05 2.22
N ASP A 9 -4.85 -3.96 2.67
CA ASP A 9 -5.36 -5.05 1.85
C ASP A 9 -6.20 -4.53 0.67
N THR A 10 -7.04 -3.52 0.94
CA THR A 10 -7.82 -2.83 -0.10
C THR A 10 -6.90 -2.15 -1.11
N TYR A 11 -5.88 -1.42 -0.64
CA TYR A 11 -4.88 -0.80 -1.50
C TYR A 11 -4.18 -1.83 -2.39
N LEU A 12 -3.69 -2.93 -1.81
CA LEU A 12 -3.08 -4.04 -2.54
C LEU A 12 -4.03 -4.61 -3.59
N SER A 13 -5.33 -4.68 -3.28
CA SER A 13 -6.36 -5.14 -4.21
C SER A 13 -6.67 -4.12 -5.32
N THR A 14 -6.34 -2.84 -5.14
CA THR A 14 -6.41 -1.81 -6.19
C THR A 14 -5.13 -1.72 -7.04
N LEU A 15 -4.03 -2.33 -6.58
CA LEU A 15 -2.76 -2.31 -7.31
C LEU A 15 -2.86 -3.11 -8.61
N THR A 16 -2.22 -2.57 -9.65
CA THR A 16 -2.02 -3.30 -10.91
C THR A 16 -0.87 -4.30 -10.80
N GLU A 17 -0.78 -5.27 -11.71
CA GLU A 17 0.31 -6.27 -11.74
C GLU A 17 1.72 -5.64 -11.71
N LYS A 18 1.87 -4.44 -12.29
CA LYS A 18 3.13 -3.69 -12.27
C LYS A 18 3.47 -3.16 -10.88
N GLU A 19 2.48 -2.61 -10.20
CA GLU A 19 2.64 -2.08 -8.85
C GLU A 19 2.81 -3.18 -7.82
N MET A 20 2.11 -4.32 -8.00
CA MET A 20 2.30 -5.51 -7.18
C MET A 20 3.73 -6.03 -7.27
N LYS A 21 4.30 -6.11 -8.49
CA LYS A 21 5.72 -6.46 -8.66
C LYS A 21 6.67 -5.47 -7.99
N ALA A 22 6.42 -4.17 -8.12
CA ALA A 22 7.25 -3.15 -7.46
C ALA A 22 7.18 -3.26 -5.92
N TYR A 23 5.97 -3.52 -5.39
CA TYR A 23 5.73 -3.79 -3.99
C TYR A 23 6.49 -5.04 -3.51
N GLU A 24 6.43 -6.15 -4.25
CA GLU A 24 7.16 -7.37 -3.92
C GLU A 24 8.67 -7.16 -3.92
N ILE A 25 9.20 -6.43 -4.91
CA ILE A 25 10.63 -6.08 -4.97
C ILE A 25 11.04 -5.23 -3.76
N ALA A 26 10.25 -4.21 -3.41
CA ALA A 26 10.51 -3.36 -2.25
C ALA A 26 10.41 -4.15 -0.94
N LYS A 27 9.43 -5.05 -0.82
CA LYS A 27 9.24 -5.95 0.32
C LYS A 27 10.39 -6.94 0.45
N ASP A 28 10.93 -7.45 -0.65
CA ASP A 28 12.09 -8.35 -0.65
C ASP A 28 13.37 -7.58 -0.26
N LEU A 29 13.57 -6.37 -0.82
CA LEU A 29 14.69 -5.49 -0.50
C LEU A 29 14.73 -5.03 0.96
N LEU A 30 13.58 -4.66 1.51
CA LEU A 30 13.46 -4.11 2.87
C LEU A 30 13.09 -5.19 3.90
N GLY A 31 12.67 -6.38 3.45
CA GLY A 31 12.29 -7.51 4.28
C GLY A 31 11.26 -7.15 5.35
N MET A 32 11.59 -7.46 6.61
CA MET A 32 10.73 -7.16 7.76
C MET A 32 10.68 -5.67 8.14
N SER A 33 11.58 -4.85 7.60
CA SER A 33 11.57 -3.39 7.82
C SER A 33 10.67 -2.66 6.83
N PHE A 34 10.04 -3.38 5.91
CA PHE A 34 9.15 -2.78 4.94
C PHE A 34 7.83 -2.34 5.60
N GLN A 35 7.55 -1.05 5.54
CA GLN A 35 6.33 -0.45 6.08
C GLN A 35 5.48 0.12 4.94
N LEU A 36 4.54 -0.68 4.42
CA LEU A 36 3.63 -0.23 3.35
C LEU A 36 2.81 0.99 3.78
N GLU A 37 2.40 1.07 5.05
CA GLU A 37 1.66 2.20 5.63
C GLU A 37 2.41 3.54 5.53
N LYS A 38 3.75 3.49 5.44
CA LYS A 38 4.62 4.68 5.28
C LYS A 38 5.10 4.85 3.84
N SER A 39 4.68 3.98 2.93
CA SER A 39 5.06 4.09 1.52
C SER A 39 4.30 5.25 0.87
N ILE A 40 4.98 5.94 -0.03
CA ILE A 40 4.40 7.08 -0.76
C ILE A 40 3.12 6.65 -1.49
N GLY A 41 3.13 5.49 -2.15
CA GLY A 41 1.95 5.00 -2.88
C GLY A 41 0.73 4.75 -2.00
N PHE A 42 0.91 4.23 -0.78
CA PHE A 42 -0.22 4.04 0.16
C PHE A 42 -0.77 5.38 0.68
N ILE A 43 0.12 6.33 1.00
CA ILE A 43 -0.28 7.67 1.45
C ILE A 43 -1.06 8.38 0.34
N GLU A 44 -0.55 8.39 -0.89
CA GLU A 44 -1.23 8.99 -2.04
C GLU A 44 -2.59 8.33 -2.32
N TRP A 45 -2.69 7.00 -2.16
CA TRP A 45 -3.96 6.31 -2.29
C TRP A 45 -4.95 6.71 -1.19
N GLN A 46 -4.52 6.81 0.06
CA GLN A 46 -5.37 7.27 1.16
C GLN A 46 -5.84 8.71 0.95
N GLU A 47 -5.01 9.57 0.36
CA GLU A 47 -5.41 10.94 -0.03
C GLU A 47 -6.46 10.91 -1.14
N LYS A 48 -6.27 10.10 -2.18
CA LYS A 48 -7.28 9.92 -3.25
C LYS A 48 -8.61 9.40 -2.72
N GLN A 49 -8.60 8.44 -1.79
CA GLN A 49 -9.83 7.94 -1.16
C GLN A 49 -10.55 9.05 -0.36
N ARG A 50 -9.81 9.98 0.25
CA ARG A 50 -10.38 11.14 0.95
C ARG A 50 -10.92 12.21 -0.01
N GLU A 51 -10.24 12.47 -1.12
CA GLU A 51 -10.69 13.44 -2.13
C GLU A 51 -11.93 12.97 -2.90
N HIS A 52 -12.20 11.67 -2.93
CA HIS A 52 -13.34 11.09 -3.64
C HIS A 52 -14.61 10.92 -2.76
N SER A 53 -14.63 11.53 -1.56
CA SER A 53 -15.71 11.42 -0.56
C SER A 53 -16.59 12.66 -0.44
#